data_AF-A0A1F5B0D9-F1
#
_entry.id   AF-A0A1F5B0D9-F1
#
_cell.length_a   1.000
_cell.length_b   1.000
_cell.length_c   1.000
_cell.angle_alpha   90.00
_cell.angle_beta   90.00
_cell.angle_gamma   90.00
#
_symmetry.space_group_name_H-M   'P 1'
#
loop_
_entity.id
_entity.type
_entity.pdbx_description
1 polymer ?
#
loop_
_entity_poly.entity_id
_entity_poly.type
_entity_poly.pdbx_seq_one_letter_code
_entity_poly.pdbx_strand_id
1 'polypeptide(L)'
;MKDLGGVPTKEQLSKYLWETLNSGKVIPGYGHAVLRKTDPRYMAQREFALKHLPKYDMFRVVSDIYEVAPDILIKQGKAKNPWPNVDAHSGVLLYYYNVKEYDFYTVFFGVSRAMGILAQLIWSRALGLPIERPKSVTTEWVEQQVAAAKK
;
A
#
# COMPACT_ATOMS: atom_id res chain seq x y z
N MET A 1 14.56 5.52 15.44
CA MET A 1 14.36 5.00 16.82
C MET A 1 15.27 5.68 17.84
N LYS A 2 16.52 6.07 17.52
CA LYS A 2 17.36 6.87 18.44
C LYS A 2 16.72 8.21 18.83
N ASP A 3 16.03 8.87 17.88
CA ASP A 3 15.38 10.16 18.14
C ASP A 3 14.02 10.07 18.85
N LEU A 4 13.49 8.85 19.04
CA LEU A 4 12.19 8.59 19.70
C LEU A 4 12.35 7.91 21.07
N GLY A 5 13.57 7.66 21.54
CA GLY A 5 13.83 7.06 22.85
C GLY A 5 13.42 5.58 23.01
N GLY A 6 13.09 4.88 21.91
CA GLY A 6 12.63 3.48 21.93
C GLY A 6 11.37 3.26 21.08
N VAL A 7 10.56 2.28 21.47
CA VAL A 7 9.21 2.05 20.91
C VAL A 7 8.28 3.12 21.49
N PRO A 8 7.72 4.03 20.66
CA PRO A 8 6.81 5.07 21.14
C PRO A 8 5.51 4.49 21.68
N THR A 9 4.86 5.21 22.60
CA THR A 9 3.51 4.83 23.07
C THR A 9 2.45 5.12 22.00
N LYS A 10 1.27 4.53 22.14
CA LYS A 10 0.15 4.76 21.21
C LYS A 10 -0.29 6.21 21.20
N GLU A 11 -0.20 6.92 22.32
CA GLU A 11 -0.52 8.34 22.43
C GLU A 11 0.49 9.20 21.66
N GLN A 12 1.79 8.89 21.80
CA GLN A 12 2.85 9.57 21.05
C GLN A 12 2.69 9.33 19.54
N LEU A 13 2.42 8.08 19.14
CA LEU A 13 2.14 7.73 17.75
C LEU A 13 0.89 8.47 17.24
N SER A 14 -0.19 8.50 18.02
CA SER A 14 -1.42 9.17 17.61
C SER A 14 -1.21 10.66 17.38
N LYS A 15 -0.49 11.33 18.28
CA LYS A 15 -0.12 12.74 18.14
C LYS A 15 0.74 12.95 16.88
N TYR A 16 1.77 12.14 16.69
CA TYR A 16 2.66 12.24 15.53
C TYR A 16 1.93 12.04 14.20
N LEU A 17 1.05 11.03 14.11
CA LEU A 17 0.25 10.77 12.91
C LEU A 17 -0.74 11.90 12.64
N TRP A 18 -1.39 12.45 13.67
CA TRP A 18 -2.28 13.62 13.53
C TRP A 18 -1.53 14.86 13.01
N GLU A 19 -0.37 15.16 13.59
CA GLU A 19 0.49 16.26 13.14
C GLU A 19 0.99 16.05 11.71
N THR A 20 1.39 14.82 11.36
CA THR A 20 1.81 14.44 10.00
C THR A 20 0.70 14.73 9.00
N LEU A 21 -0.52 14.27 9.29
CA LEU A 21 -1.69 14.49 8.44
C LEU A 21 -2.09 15.97 8.32
N ASN A 22 -1.98 16.74 9.41
CA ASN A 22 -2.27 18.19 9.38
C ASN A 22 -1.17 19.01 8.70
N SER A 23 0.05 18.50 8.63
CA SER A 23 1.14 19.09 7.83
C SER A 23 1.00 18.85 6.32
N GLY A 24 -0.07 18.19 5.88
CA GLY A 24 -0.31 17.86 4.46
C GLY A 24 0.41 16.60 3.97
N LYS A 25 1.07 15.86 4.87
CA LYS A 25 1.70 14.57 4.55
C LYS A 25 0.69 13.42 4.67
N VAL A 26 1.10 12.24 4.21
CA VAL A 26 0.30 11.01 4.22
C VAL A 26 0.93 9.96 5.13
N ILE A 27 0.16 8.95 5.52
CA ILE A 27 0.65 7.75 6.21
C ILE A 27 0.90 6.68 5.15
N PRO A 28 2.16 6.29 4.89
CA PRO A 28 2.47 5.29 3.85
C PRO A 28 1.76 3.96 4.11
N GLY A 29 1.21 3.37 3.06
CA GLY A 29 0.51 2.08 3.13
C GLY A 29 -0.94 2.14 3.63
N TYR A 30 -1.47 3.32 3.96
CA TYR A 30 -2.86 3.55 4.38
C TYR A 30 -3.59 4.48 3.40
N GLY A 31 -4.94 4.45 3.41
CA GLY A 31 -5.75 5.45 2.68
C GLY A 31 -6.12 5.06 1.24
N HIS A 32 -6.59 3.83 1.03
CA HIS A 32 -6.91 3.34 -0.31
C HIS A 32 -8.26 3.80 -0.87
N ALA A 33 -8.33 4.00 -2.19
CA ALA A 33 -9.54 4.39 -2.89
C ALA A 33 -10.61 3.27 -2.98
N VAL A 34 -10.19 2.01 -2.92
CA VAL A 34 -11.03 0.84 -3.25
C VAL A 34 -11.27 -0.10 -2.05
N LEU A 35 -10.23 -0.43 -1.28
CA LEU A 35 -10.33 -1.44 -0.21
C LEU A 35 -11.10 -0.91 0.99
N ARG A 36 -12.27 -1.50 1.28
CA ARG A 36 -13.18 -1.09 2.38
C ARG A 36 -12.85 -1.66 3.75
N LYS A 37 -11.89 -2.58 3.81
CA LYS A 37 -11.43 -3.29 5.00
C LYS A 37 -9.92 -3.55 4.88
N THR A 38 -9.28 -3.98 5.97
CA THR A 38 -7.88 -4.40 5.96
C THR A 38 -7.61 -5.41 4.85
N ASP A 39 -6.54 -5.18 4.09
CA ASP A 39 -6.08 -6.09 3.05
C ASP A 39 -5.76 -7.47 3.65
N PRO A 40 -6.34 -8.57 3.17
CA PRO A 40 -6.03 -9.91 3.68
C PRO A 40 -4.54 -10.26 3.57
N ARG A 41 -3.81 -9.67 2.62
CA ARG A 41 -2.35 -9.86 2.48
C ARG A 41 -1.58 -9.19 3.61
N TYR A 42 -2.06 -8.05 4.11
CA TYR A 42 -1.52 -7.43 5.32
C TYR A 42 -1.75 -8.34 6.53
N MET A 43 -2.96 -8.89 6.68
CA MET A 43 -3.30 -9.77 7.80
C MET A 43 -2.44 -11.04 7.83
N ALA A 44 -2.21 -11.69 6.68
CA ALA A 44 -1.35 -12.85 6.60
C ALA A 44 0.09 -12.56 7.09
N GLN A 45 0.63 -11.39 6.75
CA GLN A 45 1.95 -10.96 7.21
C GLN A 45 1.96 -10.59 8.70
N ARG A 46 0.88 -9.99 9.20
CA ARG A 46 0.70 -9.69 10.63
C ARG A 46 0.65 -10.96 11.47
N GLU A 47 -0.11 -11.96 11.06
CA GLU A 47 -0.19 -13.26 11.73
C GLU A 47 1.18 -13.95 11.79
N PHE A 48 1.93 -13.90 10.68
CA PHE A 48 3.30 -14.39 10.64
C PHE A 48 4.19 -13.65 11.65
N ALA A 49 4.12 -12.32 11.69
CA ALA A 49 4.92 -11.52 12.62
C ALA A 49 4.57 -11.77 14.09
N LEU A 50 3.28 -11.88 14.41
CA LEU A 50 2.80 -12.21 15.76
C LEU A 50 3.35 -13.56 16.24
N LYS A 51 3.48 -14.54 15.34
CA LYS A 51 4.02 -15.86 15.66
C LYS A 51 5.55 -15.88 15.80
N HIS A 52 6.27 -15.15 14.95
CA HIS A 52 7.71 -15.33 14.78
C HIS A 52 8.58 -14.19 15.31
N LEU A 53 8.07 -12.96 15.35
CA LEU A 53 8.82 -11.78 15.82
C LEU A 53 7.99 -10.80 16.67
N PRO A 54 7.16 -11.27 17.63
CA PRO A 54 6.24 -10.40 18.37
C PRO A 54 6.92 -9.34 19.24
N LYS A 55 8.16 -9.60 19.67
CA LYS A 55 8.95 -8.71 20.52
C LYS A 55 9.85 -7.76 19.73
N TYR A 56 9.83 -7.82 18.40
CA TYR A 56 10.68 -6.96 17.59
C TYR A 56 10.15 -5.52 17.58
N ASP A 57 10.99 -4.57 18.00
CA ASP A 57 10.58 -3.18 18.22
C ASP A 57 9.96 -2.52 16.97
N MET A 58 10.53 -2.74 15.79
CA MET A 58 9.96 -2.16 14.56
C MET A 58 8.60 -2.79 14.22
N PHE A 59 8.40 -4.08 14.49
CA PHE A 59 7.09 -4.71 14.31
C PHE A 59 6.07 -4.18 15.32
N ARG A 60 6.48 -3.93 16.58
CA ARG A 60 5.61 -3.31 17.58
C ARG A 60 5.12 -1.94 17.11
N VAL A 61 6.00 -1.12 16.53
CA VAL A 61 5.61 0.16 15.92
C VAL A 61 4.61 -0.03 14.78
N VAL A 62 4.88 -0.93 13.83
CA VAL A 62 3.94 -1.24 12.73
C VAL A 62 2.59 -1.72 13.29
N SER A 63 2.62 -2.53 14.34
CA SER A 63 1.42 -3.06 14.99
C SER A 63 0.62 -1.98 15.71
N ASP A 64 1.27 -1.06 16.41
CA ASP A 64 0.59 0.05 17.09
C ASP A 64 0.01 1.04 16.08
N ILE A 65 0.70 1.31 14.97
CA ILE A 65 0.18 2.14 13.86
C ILE A 65 -1.13 1.53 13.31
N TYR A 66 -1.21 0.20 13.17
CA TYR A 66 -2.44 -0.46 12.73
C TYR A 66 -3.64 -0.22 13.64
N GLU A 67 -3.40 -0.13 14.94
CA GLU A 67 -4.46 0.10 15.92
C GLU A 67 -4.90 1.56 15.96
N VAL A 68 -3.99 2.52 15.75
CA VAL A 68 -4.30 3.95 15.91
C VAL A 68 -4.60 4.68 14.60
N ALA A 69 -3.95 4.32 13.49
CA ALA A 69 -4.05 5.06 12.23
C ALA A 69 -5.47 5.09 11.64
N PRO A 70 -6.28 4.01 11.70
CA PRO A 70 -7.61 4.03 11.10
C PRO A 70 -8.52 5.10 11.69
N ASP A 71 -8.58 5.21 13.01
CA ASP A 71 -9.42 6.20 13.71
C ASP A 71 -8.97 7.63 13.42
N ILE A 72 -7.66 7.85 13.32
CA ILE A 72 -7.07 9.15 12.98
C ILE A 72 -7.45 9.56 11.56
N LEU A 73 -7.36 8.63 10.60
CA LEU A 73 -7.73 8.88 9.19
C LEU A 73 -9.23 9.14 9.04
N ILE A 74 -10.07 8.45 9.81
CA ILE A 74 -11.52 8.71 9.87
C ILE A 74 -11.77 10.12 10.42
N LYS A 75 -11.13 10.49 11.54
CA LYS A 75 -11.25 11.83 12.14
C LYS A 75 -10.78 12.94 11.22
N GLN A 76 -9.74 12.70 10.41
CA GLN A 76 -9.24 13.67 9.43
C GLN A 76 -10.24 13.88 8.28
N GLY A 77 -11.08 12.88 7.98
CA GLY A 77 -12.18 12.99 7.01
C GLY A 77 -11.76 13.02 5.53
N LYS A 78 -10.47 12.92 5.21
CA LYS A 78 -9.97 12.91 3.81
C LYS A 78 -9.86 11.51 3.21
N ALA A 79 -9.56 10.50 4.04
CA ALA A 79 -9.36 9.14 3.57
C ALA A 79 -10.72 8.44 3.37
N LYS A 80 -10.99 7.98 2.14
CA LYS A 80 -12.21 7.22 1.84
C LYS A 80 -12.25 5.87 2.58
N ASN A 81 -11.11 5.18 2.63
CA ASN A 81 -10.97 3.96 3.40
C ASN A 81 -9.64 3.98 4.19
N PRO A 82 -9.70 3.83 5.52
CA PRO A 82 -8.57 4.11 6.40
C PRO A 82 -7.68 2.89 6.68
N TRP A 83 -7.77 1.84 5.86
CA TRP A 83 -7.15 0.54 6.13
C TRP A 83 -5.81 0.35 5.41
N PRO A 84 -4.89 -0.47 5.96
CA PRO A 84 -3.60 -0.70 5.35
C PRO A 84 -3.64 -1.75 4.23
N ASN A 85 -2.55 -1.77 3.46
CA ASN A 85 -2.27 -2.77 2.45
C ASN A 85 -1.02 -3.62 2.76
N VAL A 86 -0.73 -4.57 1.88
CA VAL A 86 0.45 -5.45 1.99
C VAL A 86 1.79 -4.71 2.18
N ASP A 87 1.95 -3.53 1.57
CA ASP A 87 3.22 -2.78 1.58
C ASP A 87 3.45 -2.06 2.92
N ALA A 88 2.40 -1.88 3.72
CA ALA A 88 2.50 -1.38 5.09
C ALA A 88 3.19 -2.36 6.06
N HIS A 89 3.40 -3.62 5.65
CA HIS A 89 3.90 -4.68 6.54
C HIS A 89 5.10 -5.46 5.98
N SER A 90 5.23 -5.60 4.67
CA SER A 90 6.25 -6.49 4.07
C SER A 90 7.68 -6.08 4.42
N GLY A 91 7.94 -4.78 4.47
CA GLY A 91 9.27 -4.24 4.76
C GLY A 91 9.81 -4.61 6.13
N VAL A 92 8.97 -4.66 7.17
CA VAL A 92 9.43 -5.00 8.54
C VAL A 92 9.84 -6.47 8.65
N LEU A 93 9.19 -7.35 7.88
CA LEU A 93 9.54 -8.77 7.83
C LEU A 93 10.90 -8.98 7.15
N LEU A 94 11.08 -8.40 5.97
CA LEU A 94 12.34 -8.48 5.22
C LEU A 94 13.51 -7.94 6.06
N TYR A 95 13.31 -6.78 6.66
CA TYR A 95 14.32 -6.13 7.48
C TYR A 95 14.70 -6.95 8.72
N TYR A 96 13.73 -7.60 9.38
CA TYR A 96 13.98 -8.48 10.52
C TYR A 96 14.87 -9.67 10.15
N TYR A 97 14.65 -10.28 8.99
CA TYR A 97 15.48 -11.39 8.48
C TYR A 97 16.71 -10.91 7.70
N ASN A 98 17.17 -9.69 7.99
CA ASN A 98 18.42 -9.12 7.50
C ASN A 98 18.49 -8.88 5.98
N VAL A 99 17.34 -8.75 5.33
CA VAL A 99 17.25 -8.16 3.99
C VAL A 99 17.02 -6.67 4.19
N LYS A 100 18.08 -5.85 4.15
CA LYS A 100 18.04 -4.42 4.55
C LYS A 100 18.22 -3.47 3.37
N GLU A 101 18.53 -4.01 2.21
CA GLU A 101 18.75 -3.29 0.97
C GLU A 101 17.40 -2.93 0.36
N TYR A 102 16.83 -1.79 0.77
CA TYR A 102 15.49 -1.36 0.34
C TYR A 102 15.33 -1.32 -1.18
N ASP A 103 16.37 -0.89 -1.89
CA ASP A 103 16.39 -0.83 -3.36
C ASP A 103 16.21 -2.22 -4.01
N PHE A 104 16.51 -3.29 -3.28
CA PHE A 104 16.36 -4.67 -3.75
C PHE A 104 14.94 -5.24 -3.56
N TYR A 105 14.08 -4.60 -2.76
CA TYR A 105 12.76 -5.14 -2.42
C TYR A 105 11.86 -5.35 -3.66
N THR A 106 11.98 -4.47 -4.67
CA THR A 106 11.22 -4.60 -5.91
C THR A 106 11.62 -5.86 -6.72
N VAL A 107 12.82 -6.40 -6.53
CA VAL A 107 13.23 -7.66 -7.17
C VAL A 107 12.39 -8.82 -6.63
N PHE A 108 12.21 -8.92 -5.31
CA PHE A 108 11.31 -9.92 -4.72
C PHE A 108 9.88 -9.76 -5.22
N PHE A 109 9.41 -8.52 -5.36
CA PHE A 109 8.10 -8.25 -5.92
C PHE A 109 8.00 -8.76 -7.38
N GLY A 110 8.98 -8.47 -8.23
CA GLY A 110 9.03 -8.95 -9.61
C GLY A 110 8.99 -10.48 -9.71
N VAL A 111 9.82 -11.18 -8.92
CA VAL A 111 9.85 -12.65 -8.88
C VAL A 111 8.50 -13.22 -8.45
N SER A 112 7.89 -12.67 -7.40
CA SER A 112 6.56 -13.09 -6.94
C SER A 112 5.48 -12.87 -8.02
N ARG A 113 5.51 -11.69 -8.67
CA ARG A 113 4.51 -11.30 -9.67
C ARG A 113 4.61 -12.09 -10.97
N ALA A 114 5.79 -12.59 -11.32
CA ALA A 114 6.01 -13.40 -12.52
C ALA A 114 5.07 -14.62 -12.57
N MET A 115 4.78 -15.27 -11.43
CA MET A 115 3.87 -16.42 -11.38
C MET A 115 2.49 -16.11 -11.96
N GLY A 116 1.88 -14.99 -11.55
CA GLY A 116 0.56 -14.59 -12.04
C GLY A 116 0.57 -14.10 -13.49
N ILE A 117 1.56 -13.27 -13.85
CA ILE A 117 1.67 -12.71 -15.21
C ILE A 117 1.90 -13.83 -16.23
N LEU A 118 2.84 -14.74 -15.96
CA LEU A 118 3.16 -15.83 -16.89
C LEU A 118 2.01 -16.84 -17.00
N ALA A 119 1.32 -17.15 -15.90
CA ALA A 119 0.12 -17.99 -15.95
C ALA A 119 -0.97 -17.37 -16.85
N GLN A 120 -1.25 -16.07 -16.68
CA GLN A 120 -2.19 -15.36 -17.54
C GLN A 120 -1.72 -15.32 -19.00
N LEU A 121 -0.42 -15.15 -19.24
CA LEU A 121 0.16 -15.11 -20.58
C LEU A 121 -0.07 -16.42 -21.34
N ILE A 122 0.10 -17.57 -20.68
CA ILE A 122 -0.18 -18.89 -21.25
C ILE A 122 -1.64 -18.95 -21.72
N TRP A 123 -2.58 -18.55 -20.85
CA TRP A 123 -4.01 -18.53 -21.20
C TRP A 123 -4.32 -17.55 -22.33
N SER A 124 -3.69 -16.38 -22.35
CA SER A 124 -3.89 -15.42 -23.43
C SER A 124 -3.47 -15.98 -24.80
N ARG A 125 -2.47 -16.87 -24.84
CA ARG A 125 -2.09 -17.58 -26.07
C ARG A 125 -3.04 -18.72 -26.39
N ALA A 126 -3.38 -19.53 -25.39
CA ALA A 126 -4.33 -20.64 -25.56
C ALA A 126 -5.70 -20.17 -26.08
N LEU A 127 -6.18 -19.01 -25.62
CA LEU A 127 -7.43 -18.40 -26.05
C LEU A 127 -7.32 -17.58 -27.35
N GLY A 128 -6.11 -17.45 -27.92
CA GLY A 128 -5.90 -16.67 -29.14
C GLY A 128 -6.22 -15.18 -29.00
N LEU A 129 -6.01 -14.58 -27.82
CA LEU A 129 -6.33 -13.16 -27.61
C LEU A 129 -5.52 -12.28 -28.58
N PRO A 130 -6.17 -11.30 -29.25
CA PRO A 130 -5.55 -10.46 -30.27
C PRO A 130 -4.58 -9.44 -29.65
N ILE A 131 -3.89 -8.68 -30.52
CA ILE A 131 -3.07 -7.55 -30.09
C ILE A 131 -3.92 -6.48 -29.39
N GLU A 132 -3.46 -6.04 -28.21
CA GLU A 132 -4.03 -4.87 -27.54
C GLU A 132 -3.62 -3.60 -28.30
N ARG A 133 -4.58 -2.88 -28.88
CA ARG A 133 -4.33 -1.67 -29.69
C ARG A 133 -5.34 -0.57 -29.39
N PRO A 134 -5.23 0.11 -28.23
CA PRO A 134 -6.09 1.24 -27.90
C PRO A 134 -5.82 2.43 -28.83
N LYS A 135 -6.82 3.28 -29.04
CA LYS A 135 -6.68 4.52 -29.82
C LYS A 135 -6.31 5.67 -28.89
N SER A 136 -5.17 6.30 -29.12
CA SER A 136 -4.82 7.58 -28.49
C SER A 136 -5.50 8.73 -29.19
N VAL A 137 -5.88 9.75 -28.44
CA VAL A 137 -6.45 11.00 -28.97
C VAL A 137 -5.79 12.19 -28.28
N THR A 138 -5.75 13.33 -28.97
CA THR A 138 -5.25 14.59 -28.40
C THR A 138 -6.37 15.33 -27.68
N THR A 139 -6.03 16.28 -26.82
CA THR A 139 -7.01 17.19 -26.20
C THR A 139 -7.84 17.92 -27.24
N GLU A 140 -7.20 18.43 -28.30
CA GLU A 140 -7.87 19.11 -29.41
C GLU A 140 -8.94 18.21 -30.07
N TRP A 141 -8.61 16.94 -30.32
CA TRP A 141 -9.57 16.00 -30.88
C TRP A 141 -10.78 15.83 -29.94
N VAL A 142 -10.56 15.74 -28.63
CA VAL A 142 -11.64 15.62 -27.63
C VAL A 142 -12.52 16.87 -27.62
N GLU A 143 -11.93 18.07 -27.64
CA GLU A 143 -12.67 19.34 -27.69
C GLU A 143 -13.56 19.42 -28.93
N GLN A 144 -13.03 19.01 -30.10
CA GLN A 144 -13.79 18.95 -31.35
C GLN A 144 -14.97 17.98 -31.25
N GLN A 145 -14.79 16.79 -30.67
CA GLN A 145 -15.90 15.83 -30.49
C GLN A 145 -16.99 16.38 -29.57
N VAL A 146 -16.62 17.00 -28.45
CA VAL A 146 -17.58 17.60 -27.50
C VAL A 146 -18.32 18.77 -28.13
N ALA A 147 -17.64 19.62 -28.90
CA ALA A 147 -18.26 20.73 -29.63
C ALA A 147 -19.22 20.24 -30.72
N ALA A 148 -18.85 19.17 -31.44
CA ALA A 148 -19.70 18.57 -32.46
C ALA A 148 -20.96 17.93 -31.85
N ALA A 149 -20.87 17.31 -30.67
CA ALA A 149 -22.00 16.67 -29.99
C ALA A 149 -23.02 17.65 -29.37
N LYS A 150 -22.70 18.95 -29.28
CA LYS A 150 -23.60 20.00 -28.78
C LYS A 150 -24.48 20.64 -29.86
N LYS A 151 -24.24 20.34 -31.14
CA LYS A 151 -25.05 20.77 -32.28
C LYS A 151 -26.13 19.74 -32.57
#